data_AF-A0AAU2DPX7-F1
#
_entry.id   AF-A0AAU2DPX7-F1
#
_cell.length_a   1.000
_cell.length_b   1.000
_cell.length_c   1.000
_cell.angle_alpha   90.00
_cell.angle_beta   90.00
_cell.angle_gamma   90.00
#
_symmetry.space_group_name_H-M   'P 1'
#
loop_
_entity.id
_entity.type
_entity.pdbx_description
1 polymer ?
#
loop_
_entity_poly.entity_id
_entity_poly.type
_entity_poly.pdbx_seq_one_letter_code
_entity_poly.pdbx_strand_id
1 'polypeptide(L)'
;MLFNTSVKAALSAAAAMSALLIPAAGSASAASSASGESVTAAAGSFDAKCRSHSRNYVLKKYYRGPQFFTLRCGTSTWGWKHIKARHGWNSTMDRKIDNAIYSGDANGRGGYSTYTIQCPRGRVEKFRTIIGTPAGTNDLLTAYKVDQPAAAGAARC
;
A
#
# COMPACT_ATOMS: atom_id res chain seq x y z
N MET A 1 -48.45 5.95 43.42
CA MET A 1 -49.26 6.06 42.19
C MET A 1 -48.49 5.33 41.10
N LEU A 2 -48.86 4.08 40.82
CA LEU A 2 -49.76 3.65 39.73
C LEU A 2 -49.01 3.40 38.41
N PHE A 3 -49.06 2.14 38.00
CA PHE A 3 -48.67 1.57 36.72
C PHE A 3 -49.14 2.40 35.51
N ASN A 4 -48.37 2.39 34.40
CA ASN A 4 -48.95 2.04 33.10
C ASN A 4 -47.90 1.82 31.99
N THR A 5 -47.77 0.56 31.58
CA THR A 5 -47.44 0.16 30.21
C THR A 5 -48.65 0.40 29.31
N SER A 6 -48.46 0.85 28.06
CA SER A 6 -49.39 0.53 26.96
C SER A 6 -48.74 0.69 25.59
N VAL A 7 -48.70 -0.45 24.91
CA VAL A 7 -48.39 -0.70 23.50
C VAL A 7 -49.39 0.04 22.61
N LYS A 8 -48.94 0.55 21.45
CA LYS A 8 -49.85 0.79 20.32
C LYS A 8 -49.17 0.39 19.01
N ALA A 9 -49.49 -0.83 18.57
CA ALA A 9 -49.36 -1.23 17.19
C ALA A 9 -50.46 -0.54 16.37
N ALA A 10 -50.14 -0.10 15.15
CA ALA A 10 -51.13 0.24 14.14
C ALA A 10 -50.72 -0.42 12.81
N LEU A 11 -51.48 -1.47 12.50
CA LEU A 11 -51.67 -2.08 11.20
C LEU A 11 -52.28 -1.08 10.21
N SER A 12 -51.82 -1.04 8.97
CA SER A 12 -52.60 -0.74 7.76
C SER A 12 -51.74 -1.13 6.56
N ALA A 13 -52.02 -2.25 5.89
CA ALA A 13 -53.07 -2.49 4.90
C ALA A 13 -52.47 -2.40 3.49
N ALA A 14 -52.58 -3.52 2.78
CA ALA A 14 -51.98 -3.81 1.50
C ALA A 14 -52.64 -3.06 0.34
N ALA A 15 -51.86 -2.79 -0.71
CA ALA A 15 -52.38 -2.64 -2.07
C ALA A 15 -51.50 -3.49 -3.00
N ALA A 16 -52.13 -4.51 -3.57
CA ALA A 16 -51.57 -5.38 -4.58
C ALA A 16 -51.70 -4.72 -5.96
N MET A 17 -50.66 -4.80 -6.79
CA MET A 17 -50.80 -4.95 -8.24
C MET A 17 -49.68 -5.83 -8.77
N SER A 18 -50.07 -7.00 -9.25
CA SER A 18 -49.23 -7.90 -10.04
C SER A 18 -48.98 -7.29 -11.41
N ALA A 19 -47.71 -7.18 -11.80
CA ALA A 19 -47.29 -7.09 -13.19
C ALA A 19 -46.28 -8.22 -13.46
N LEU A 20 -46.63 -8.98 -14.49
CA LEU A 20 -46.00 -10.19 -15.00
C LEU A 20 -44.73 -9.87 -15.82
N LEU A 21 -43.74 -10.79 -15.76
CA LEU A 21 -42.82 -11.26 -16.84
C LEU A 21 -41.28 -11.05 -16.68
N ILE A 22 -40.62 -12.19 -16.40
CA ILE A 22 -39.41 -12.78 -17.05
C ILE A 22 -38.00 -12.33 -16.57
N PRO A 23 -37.04 -13.28 -16.41
CA PRO A 23 -35.96 -13.17 -15.43
C PRO A 23 -34.63 -12.72 -16.05
N ALA A 24 -33.91 -11.86 -15.33
CA ALA A 24 -32.47 -11.79 -15.40
C ALA A 24 -31.95 -12.10 -14.00
N ALA A 25 -31.21 -13.21 -13.87
CA ALA A 25 -30.51 -13.57 -12.64
C ALA A 25 -29.39 -12.55 -12.39
N GLY A 26 -29.76 -11.42 -11.78
CA GLY A 26 -28.85 -10.47 -11.18
C GLY A 26 -28.55 -10.95 -9.76
N SER A 27 -27.40 -11.59 -9.58
CA SER A 27 -26.85 -11.91 -8.26
C SER A 27 -26.52 -10.62 -7.52
N ALA A 28 -27.49 -10.07 -6.78
CA ALA A 28 -27.26 -9.02 -5.80
C ALA A 28 -26.84 -9.67 -4.49
N SER A 29 -25.55 -9.95 -4.35
CA SER A 29 -24.96 -10.22 -3.04
C SER A 29 -24.68 -8.89 -2.36
N ALA A 30 -25.54 -8.55 -1.41
CA ALA A 30 -25.22 -7.61 -0.36
C ALA A 30 -23.98 -8.11 0.41
N ALA A 31 -22.95 -7.27 0.49
CA ALA A 31 -21.86 -7.43 1.43
C ALA A 31 -21.57 -6.06 2.05
N SER A 32 -21.99 -5.92 3.31
CA SER A 32 -21.57 -4.87 4.20
C SER A 32 -20.20 -5.21 4.79
N SER A 33 -19.37 -4.18 4.95
CA SER A 33 -18.28 -4.06 5.92
C SER A 33 -17.04 -4.93 5.73
N ALA A 34 -15.96 -4.31 5.24
CA ALA A 34 -14.72 -4.20 6.01
C ALA A 34 -13.82 -3.14 5.38
N SER A 35 -13.43 -2.18 6.19
CA SER A 35 -12.35 -1.23 5.99
C SER A 35 -11.10 -1.89 5.42
N GLY A 36 -10.92 -1.76 4.11
CA GLY A 36 -9.69 -2.04 3.41
C GLY A 36 -9.34 -0.82 2.59
N GLU A 37 -9.13 0.33 3.25
CA GLU A 37 -8.46 1.45 2.61
C GLU A 37 -6.99 1.04 2.42
N SER A 38 -6.74 0.23 1.40
CA SER A 38 -5.50 0.27 0.66
C SER A 38 -5.45 1.61 -0.06
N VAL A 39 -5.36 2.70 0.71
CA VAL A 39 -5.01 4.01 0.20
C VAL A 39 -3.61 3.86 -0.34
N THR A 40 -3.55 3.66 -1.65
CA THR A 40 -2.44 4.15 -2.45
C THR A 40 -2.50 5.66 -2.29
N ALA A 41 -1.95 6.15 -1.18
CA ALA A 41 -1.98 7.55 -0.83
C ALA A 41 -1.36 8.31 -2.00
N ALA A 42 -2.19 9.08 -2.70
CA ALA A 42 -1.78 9.82 -3.88
C ALA A 42 -0.60 10.71 -3.49
N ALA A 43 0.34 10.91 -4.42
CA ALA A 43 1.57 11.68 -4.18
C ALA A 43 1.32 13.04 -3.48
N GLY A 44 0.20 13.71 -3.79
CA GLY A 44 -0.19 14.98 -3.17
C GLY A 44 -0.59 14.89 -1.69
N SER A 45 -1.05 13.74 -1.21
CA SER A 45 -1.43 13.57 0.21
C SER A 45 -0.22 13.49 1.15
N PHE A 46 0.92 12.99 0.66
CA PHE A 46 2.14 12.88 1.45
C PHE A 46 2.81 14.24 1.65
N ASP A 47 2.77 15.11 0.63
CA ASP A 47 3.21 16.49 0.75
C ASP A 47 2.51 17.25 1.88
N ALA A 48 1.17 17.21 1.89
CA ALA A 48 0.39 17.89 2.91
C ALA A 48 0.73 17.37 4.32
N LYS A 49 0.76 16.03 4.48
CA LYS A 49 1.13 15.38 5.75
C LYS A 49 2.54 15.79 6.22
N CYS A 50 3.52 15.79 5.32
CA CYS A 50 4.91 16.10 5.67
C CYS A 50 5.25 17.58 5.82
N ARG A 51 4.31 18.47 5.51
CA ARG A 51 4.38 19.90 5.86
C ARG A 51 3.85 20.15 7.28
N SER A 52 2.81 19.45 7.69
CA SER A 52 2.17 19.62 9.01
C SER A 52 2.73 18.71 10.11
N HIS A 53 3.56 17.72 9.76
CA HIS A 53 4.10 16.76 10.71
C HIS A 53 5.63 16.73 10.73
N SER A 54 6.17 16.19 11.83
CA SER A 54 7.62 16.06 12.03
C SER A 54 8.26 15.05 11.06
N ARG A 55 9.59 15.11 10.94
CA ARG A 55 10.38 14.18 10.12
C ARG A 55 10.15 12.70 10.46
N ASN A 56 9.73 12.40 11.69
CA ASN A 56 9.50 11.04 12.16
C ASN A 56 8.07 10.54 11.93
N TYR A 57 7.18 11.37 11.37
CA TYR A 57 5.81 10.95 11.10
C TYR A 57 5.76 9.81 10.08
N VAL A 58 5.03 8.74 10.41
CA VAL A 58 4.85 7.57 9.55
C VAL A 58 3.77 7.85 8.52
N LEU A 59 4.15 7.85 7.25
CA LEU A 59 3.24 8.01 6.11
C LEU A 59 2.58 6.69 5.72
N LYS A 60 3.36 5.61 5.72
CA LYS A 60 2.93 4.31 5.19
C LYS A 60 3.74 3.18 5.82
N LYS A 61 3.14 1.99 5.83
CA LYS A 61 3.82 0.72 6.14
C LYS A 61 3.79 -0.17 4.89
N TYR A 62 4.91 -0.79 4.60
CA TYR A 62 5.05 -1.82 3.57
C TYR A 62 5.26 -3.18 4.26
N TYR A 63 4.61 -4.22 3.78
CA TYR A 63 4.57 -5.50 4.49
C TYR A 63 5.38 -6.58 3.75
N ARG A 64 6.08 -7.41 4.53
CA ARG A 64 6.75 -8.62 4.08
C ARG A 64 6.42 -9.74 5.07
N GLY A 65 5.37 -10.49 4.77
CA GLY A 65 4.80 -11.45 5.72
C GLY A 65 4.43 -10.76 7.05
N PRO A 66 4.89 -11.26 8.21
CA PRO A 66 4.60 -10.63 9.51
C PRO A 66 5.44 -9.37 9.77
N GLN A 67 6.49 -9.12 8.98
CA GLN A 67 7.34 -7.95 9.13
C GLN A 67 6.77 -6.76 8.35
N PHE A 68 7.08 -5.54 8.82
CA PHE A 68 6.74 -4.32 8.11
C PHE A 68 7.88 -3.32 8.15
N PHE A 69 7.91 -2.48 7.14
CA PHE A 69 8.86 -1.40 6.97
C PHE A 69 8.13 -0.07 6.90
N THR A 70 8.59 0.93 7.64
CA THR A 70 7.88 2.21 7.69
C THR A 70 8.48 3.23 6.73
N LEU A 71 7.62 3.88 5.97
CA LEU A 71 7.98 5.10 5.25
C LEU A 71 7.59 6.28 6.09
N ARG A 72 8.58 7.06 6.51
CA ARG A 72 8.37 8.32 7.21
C ARG A 72 8.56 9.51 6.29
N CYS A 73 8.10 10.67 6.74
CA CYS A 73 8.36 11.93 6.05
C CYS A 73 9.85 12.15 5.79
N GLY A 74 10.68 11.86 6.79
CA GLY A 74 12.13 11.92 6.66
C GLY A 74 12.68 13.32 6.43
N THR A 75 13.84 13.37 5.81
CA THR A 75 14.62 14.59 5.54
C THR A 75 15.11 14.59 4.10
N SER A 76 16.01 15.50 3.74
CA SER A 76 16.66 15.50 2.43
C SER A 76 17.60 14.30 2.21
N THR A 77 17.98 13.57 3.26
CA THR A 77 18.94 12.45 3.18
C THR A 77 18.33 11.07 3.37
N TRP A 78 17.07 10.97 3.85
CA TRP A 78 16.35 9.71 4.02
C TRP A 78 14.84 9.89 4.03
N GLY A 79 14.10 8.80 3.83
CA GLY A 79 12.63 8.77 3.87
C GLY A 79 11.97 9.37 2.64
N TRP A 80 10.68 9.69 2.74
CA TRP A 80 9.88 10.13 1.61
C TRP A 80 10.39 11.43 0.97
N LYS A 81 10.79 12.43 1.78
CA LYS A 81 11.32 13.71 1.26
C LYS A 81 12.56 13.49 0.38
N HIS A 82 13.46 12.61 0.78
CA HIS A 82 14.64 12.25 0.00
C HIS A 82 14.27 11.54 -1.30
N ILE A 83 13.42 10.52 -1.24
CA ILE A 83 12.97 9.76 -2.41
C ILE A 83 12.29 10.70 -3.42
N LYS A 84 11.37 11.54 -2.94
CA LYS A 84 10.68 12.52 -3.78
C LYS A 84 11.66 13.47 -4.46
N ALA A 85 12.61 14.03 -3.72
CA ALA A 85 13.54 15.03 -4.25
C ALA A 85 14.57 14.46 -5.24
N ARG A 86 15.03 13.22 -5.03
CA ARG A 86 16.14 12.62 -5.82
C ARG A 86 15.67 11.67 -6.91
N HIS A 87 14.53 11.02 -6.71
CA HIS A 87 14.07 9.92 -7.56
C HIS A 87 12.64 10.11 -8.08
N GLY A 88 11.96 11.16 -7.62
CA GLY A 88 10.56 11.41 -7.91
C GLY A 88 9.64 10.52 -7.08
N TRP A 89 8.46 11.05 -6.77
CA TRP A 89 7.41 10.30 -6.08
C TRP A 89 6.14 10.25 -6.92
N ASN A 90 5.64 9.05 -7.19
CA ASN A 90 4.37 8.80 -7.86
C ASN A 90 3.85 7.41 -7.48
N SER A 91 2.62 7.07 -7.90
CA SER A 91 2.01 5.78 -7.63
C SER A 91 2.84 4.59 -8.14
N THR A 92 3.58 4.77 -9.24
CA THR A 92 4.47 3.71 -9.76
C THR A 92 5.69 3.49 -8.86
N MET A 93 6.27 4.56 -8.32
CA MET A 93 7.36 4.46 -7.34
C MET A 93 6.88 3.73 -6.08
N ASP A 94 5.73 4.16 -5.53
CA ASP A 94 5.13 3.53 -4.35
C ASP A 94 4.88 2.02 -4.56
N ARG A 95 4.29 1.65 -5.70
CA ARG A 95 4.07 0.24 -6.06
C ARG A 95 5.37 -0.54 -6.24
N LYS A 96 6.43 0.08 -6.77
CA LYS A 96 7.73 -0.59 -6.91
C LYS A 96 8.39 -0.84 -5.56
N ILE A 97 8.24 0.08 -4.62
CA ILE A 97 8.69 -0.11 -3.23
C ILE A 97 7.93 -1.28 -2.60
N ASP A 98 6.60 -1.28 -2.73
CA ASP A 98 5.75 -2.34 -2.21
C ASP A 98 6.16 -3.71 -2.78
N ASN A 99 6.27 -3.84 -4.10
CA ASN A 99 6.70 -5.08 -4.74
C ASN A 99 8.11 -5.52 -4.29
N ALA A 100 9.07 -4.59 -4.21
CA ALA A 100 10.42 -4.92 -3.77
C ALA A 100 10.43 -5.43 -2.31
N ILE A 101 9.67 -4.81 -1.42
CA ILE A 101 9.58 -5.23 -0.03
C ILE A 101 8.83 -6.56 0.11
N TYR A 102 7.71 -6.71 -0.61
CA TYR A 102 6.84 -7.87 -0.52
C TYR A 102 7.51 -9.15 -1.04
N SER A 103 8.07 -9.10 -2.25
CA SER A 103 8.59 -10.30 -2.93
C SER A 103 9.98 -10.14 -3.54
N GLY A 104 10.62 -8.98 -3.41
CA GLY A 104 11.98 -8.77 -3.89
C GLY A 104 13.03 -9.59 -3.14
N ASP A 105 14.17 -9.78 -3.80
CA ASP A 105 15.32 -10.49 -3.24
C ASP A 105 16.17 -9.53 -2.39
N ALA A 106 16.84 -10.06 -1.36
CA ALA A 106 17.78 -9.28 -0.57
C ALA A 106 18.96 -8.81 -1.46
N ASN A 107 19.32 -7.54 -1.36
CA ASN A 107 20.28 -6.92 -2.27
C ASN A 107 21.71 -6.77 -1.71
N GLY A 108 21.98 -7.35 -0.54
CA GLY A 108 23.29 -7.24 0.15
C GLY A 108 23.64 -5.84 0.65
N ARG A 109 22.74 -4.86 0.51
CA ARG A 109 22.93 -3.45 0.90
C ARG A 109 21.95 -3.01 1.98
N GLY A 110 21.41 -3.96 2.75
CA GLY A 110 20.42 -3.69 3.79
C GLY A 110 19.03 -3.38 3.25
N GLY A 111 18.63 -3.95 2.11
CA GLY A 111 17.26 -3.82 1.60
C GLY A 111 16.92 -4.88 0.56
N TYR A 112 15.92 -4.56 -0.26
CA TYR A 112 15.36 -5.48 -1.24
C TYR A 112 15.39 -4.90 -2.65
N SER A 113 15.46 -5.77 -3.64
CA SER A 113 15.47 -5.38 -5.03
C SER A 113 14.59 -6.27 -5.88
N THR A 114 14.06 -5.71 -6.97
CA THR A 114 13.40 -6.48 -8.01
C THR A 114 14.33 -6.64 -9.20
N TYR A 115 14.26 -7.82 -9.81
CA TYR A 115 15.11 -8.23 -10.91
C TYR A 115 14.25 -8.70 -12.09
N THR A 116 14.76 -8.47 -13.29
CA THR A 116 14.23 -9.08 -14.51
C THR A 116 15.22 -10.10 -15.02
N ILE A 117 14.73 -11.27 -15.44
CA ILE A 117 15.54 -12.28 -16.12
C ILE A 117 15.80 -11.78 -17.54
N GLN A 118 17.06 -11.68 -17.93
CA GLN A 118 17.47 -11.22 -19.26
C GLN A 118 18.63 -12.08 -19.77
N CYS A 119 18.32 -13.12 -20.53
CA CYS A 119 19.33 -13.97 -21.15
C CYS A 119 19.90 -13.29 -22.42
N PRO A 120 21.22 -13.38 -22.68
CA PRO A 120 22.28 -14.13 -21.98
C PRO A 120 22.97 -13.38 -20.82
N ARG A 121 22.52 -12.16 -20.49
CA ARG A 121 23.16 -11.27 -19.50
C ARG A 121 22.84 -11.59 -18.03
N GLY A 122 22.00 -12.60 -17.77
CA GLY A 122 21.58 -13.02 -16.43
C GLY A 122 20.44 -12.16 -15.87
N ARG A 123 20.38 -11.97 -14.55
CA ARG A 123 19.39 -11.07 -13.92
C ARG A 123 19.88 -9.63 -13.94
N VAL A 124 18.97 -8.70 -14.27
CA VAL A 124 19.22 -7.26 -14.22
C VAL A 124 18.35 -6.66 -13.13
N GLU A 125 18.97 -5.93 -12.21
CA GLU A 125 18.30 -5.21 -11.15
C GLU A 125 17.56 -4.00 -11.73
N LYS A 126 16.25 -3.91 -11.48
CA LYS A 126 15.38 -2.84 -12.00
C LYS A 126 14.95 -1.84 -10.95
N PHE A 127 14.96 -2.24 -9.69
CA PHE A 127 14.55 -1.39 -8.59
C PHE A 127 15.21 -1.82 -7.29
N ARG A 128 15.54 -0.85 -6.45
CA ARG A 128 16.21 -1.05 -5.18
C ARG A 128 15.53 -0.26 -4.07
N THR A 129 15.37 -0.89 -2.93
CA THR A 129 15.09 -0.26 -1.63
C THR A 129 16.30 -0.42 -0.71
N ILE A 130 16.50 0.56 0.17
CA ILE A 130 17.47 0.50 1.25
C ILE A 130 16.72 0.79 2.55
N ILE A 131 16.91 -0.05 3.55
CA ILE A 131 16.27 0.02 4.85
C ILE A 131 17.30 0.45 5.89
N GLY A 132 16.83 1.08 6.96
CA GLY A 132 17.62 1.50 8.10
C GLY A 132 17.86 3.00 8.08
N THR A 133 17.13 3.72 8.91
CA THR A 133 17.29 5.18 9.10
C THR A 133 17.73 5.48 10.53
N PRO A 134 18.22 6.70 10.81
CA PRO A 134 18.44 7.14 12.18
C PRO A 134 17.17 7.10 13.07
N ALA A 135 15.98 7.10 12.47
CA ALA A 135 14.71 7.03 13.19
C ALA A 135 14.26 5.59 13.50
N GLY A 136 14.85 4.60 12.83
CA GLY A 136 14.45 3.20 12.99
C GLY A 136 15.15 2.25 12.02
N THR A 137 15.48 1.06 12.52
CA THR A 137 16.16 0.00 11.75
C THR A 137 15.31 -0.60 10.64
N ASN A 138 13.97 -0.56 10.77
CA ASN A 138 13.03 -1.04 9.75
C ASN A 138 12.40 0.09 8.92
N ASP A 139 13.03 1.25 8.87
CA ASP A 139 12.49 2.39 8.13
C ASP A 139 13.10 2.45 6.72
N LEU A 140 12.29 2.82 5.73
CA LEU A 140 12.75 3.00 4.35
C LEU A 140 13.67 4.23 4.29
N LEU A 141 14.96 3.99 4.08
CA LEU A 141 15.96 5.04 3.92
C LEU A 141 15.85 5.68 2.54
N THR A 142 15.86 4.87 1.48
CA THR A 142 15.66 5.35 0.11
C THR A 142 15.12 4.24 -0.78
N ALA A 143 14.64 4.63 -1.95
CA ALA A 143 14.26 3.71 -3.00
C ALA A 143 14.41 4.39 -4.37
N TYR A 144 14.93 3.64 -5.34
CA TYR A 144 15.19 4.18 -6.67
C TYR A 144 15.21 3.09 -7.74
N LYS A 145 14.96 3.52 -8.97
CA LYS A 145 15.12 2.66 -10.15
C LYS A 145 16.61 2.41 -10.38
N VAL A 146 16.94 1.17 -10.70
CA VAL A 146 18.28 0.73 -11.06
C VAL A 146 18.22 0.14 -12.46
N ASP A 147 19.34 0.15 -13.16
CA ASP A 147 19.54 -0.67 -14.35
C ASP A 147 20.98 -1.19 -14.34
N GLN A 148 21.22 -2.20 -13.49
CA GLN A 148 22.53 -2.79 -13.29
C GLN A 148 22.45 -4.30 -13.32
N PRO A 149 23.47 -5.02 -13.83
CA PRO A 149 23.57 -6.46 -13.66
C PRO A 149 23.44 -6.81 -12.17
N ALA A 150 22.74 -7.90 -11.86
CA ALA A 150 22.60 -8.35 -10.49
C ALA A 150 23.98 -8.57 -9.84
N ALA A 151 24.09 -8.26 -8.55
CA ALA A 151 25.31 -8.50 -7.80
C ALA A 151 25.76 -9.97 -7.94
N ALA A 152 27.08 -10.20 -8.00
CA ALA A 152 27.66 -11.52 -8.20
C ALA A 152 27.05 -12.55 -7.24
N GLY A 153 26.39 -13.58 -7.78
CA GLY A 153 25.68 -14.62 -7.01
C GLY A 153 24.21 -14.80 -7.38
N ALA A 154 23.57 -13.83 -8.04
CA ALA A 154 22.25 -14.03 -8.64
C ALA A 154 22.41 -14.78 -9.98
N ALA A 155 22.04 -16.06 -10.00
CA ALA A 155 22.32 -17.04 -11.06
C ALA A 155 22.25 -16.54 -12.51
N ARG A 156 23.12 -17.13 -13.34
CA ARG A 156 23.07 -17.07 -14.80
C ARG A 156 21.77 -17.74 -15.28
N CYS A 157 21.32 -17.35 -16.48
CA CYS A 157 20.61 -18.31 -17.31
C CYS A 157 21.54 -19.51 -17.56
#